data_AF-A0A959DGU0-F1
#
_entry.id   AF-A0A959DGU0-F1
#
_cell.length_a   1.000
_cell.length_b   1.000
_cell.length_c   1.000
_cell.angle_alpha   90.00
_cell.angle_beta   90.00
_cell.angle_gamma   90.00
#
_symmetry.space_group_name_H-M   'P 1'
#
loop_
_entity.id
_entity.type
_entity.pdbx_description
1 polymer ?
#
loop_
_entity_poly.entity_id
_entity_poly.type
_entity_poly.pdbx_seq_one_letter_code
_entity_poly.pdbx_strand_id
1 'polypeptide(L)'
;MDYPSLKSYWQRNAHMITNAYEEGRSSFLPFLLPESALDMPVSKVLLIFVSRLGKGIIQDALDPRQAIPSPLAGLRTTNWIKRTNMVGINVRTIQNFWNVIKYTLTVPEAQQSVHLLPIWEPGVVASLYGMASWNINPEFFSQELYEAYAHLDTVEKQLKVVVNLLHATGRTVGMDVIPHTDRYSEIVLGNPRHFEWLQRRDDKITNHRANLHEEVEKAVFGFLKAQGPAKDGIDLPADA
;
A
#
# COMPACT_ATOMS: atom_id res chain seq x y z
N MET A 1 23.73 21.54 -7.47
CA MET A 1 24.29 21.04 -6.20
C MET A 1 24.51 19.56 -6.36
N ASP A 2 25.64 19.04 -5.90
CA ASP A 2 25.88 17.61 -5.79
C ASP A 2 25.23 17.02 -4.52
N TYR A 3 25.26 15.70 -4.37
CA TYR A 3 24.64 15.01 -3.24
C TYR A 3 25.23 15.43 -1.86
N PRO A 4 26.56 15.51 -1.66
CA PRO A 4 27.13 15.99 -0.40
C PRO A 4 26.74 17.43 -0.03
N SER A 5 26.64 18.33 -1.02
CA SER A 5 26.22 19.71 -0.77
C SER A 5 24.75 19.81 -0.36
N LEU A 6 23.86 19.01 -0.95
CA LEU A 6 22.45 18.92 -0.52
C LEU A 6 22.33 18.50 0.94
N LYS A 7 23.01 17.39 1.31
CA LYS A 7 23.01 16.87 2.68
C LYS A 7 23.53 17.91 3.68
N SER A 8 24.66 18.55 3.35
CA SER A 8 25.26 19.59 4.18
C SER A 8 24.36 20.83 4.30
N TYR A 9 23.65 21.20 3.23
CA TYR A 9 22.73 22.32 3.24
C TYR A 9 21.52 22.03 4.14
N TRP A 10 20.92 20.85 4.03
CA TRP A 10 19.85 20.41 4.91
C TRP A 10 20.27 20.45 6.38
N GLN A 11 21.42 19.87 6.73
CA GLN A 11 21.91 19.84 8.11
C GLN A 11 22.06 21.22 8.75
N ARG A 12 22.49 22.23 7.97
CA ARG A 12 22.65 23.61 8.45
C ARG A 12 21.35 24.40 8.51
N ASN A 13 20.37 24.06 7.67
CA ASN A 13 19.17 24.89 7.44
C ASN A 13 17.85 24.20 7.82
N ALA A 14 17.89 22.97 8.34
CA ALA A 14 16.71 22.14 8.59
C ALA A 14 15.61 22.87 9.39
N HIS A 15 15.98 23.64 10.42
CA HIS A 15 15.02 24.41 11.22
C HIS A 15 14.27 25.44 10.37
N MET A 16 15.00 26.29 9.63
CA MET A 16 14.38 27.30 8.75
C MET A 16 13.49 26.65 7.68
N ILE A 17 13.97 25.57 7.06
CA ILE A 17 13.23 24.86 6.01
C ILE A 17 11.96 24.20 6.58
N THR A 18 12.07 23.59 7.75
CA THR A 18 10.94 22.96 8.45
C THR A 18 9.90 24.01 8.83
N ASN A 19 10.31 25.14 9.41
CA ASN A 19 9.38 26.23 9.75
C ASN A 19 8.65 26.78 8.53
N ALA A 20 9.33 26.92 7.38
CA ALA A 20 8.69 27.34 6.15
C ALA A 20 7.61 26.33 5.67
N TYR A 21 7.87 25.03 5.85
CA TYR A 21 6.84 24.01 5.63
C TYR A 21 5.73 24.11 6.67
N GLU A 22 6.01 24.19 7.95
CA GLU A 22 4.98 24.26 9.01
C GLU A 22 4.04 25.48 8.84
N GLU A 23 4.58 26.63 8.42
CA GLU A 23 3.83 27.88 8.26
C GLU A 23 3.03 28.01 6.95
N GLY A 24 2.98 27.00 6.09
CA GLY A 24 2.28 27.15 4.81
C GLY A 24 3.14 27.62 3.64
N ARG A 25 4.34 28.14 3.90
CA ARG A 25 5.18 28.84 2.90
C ARG A 25 5.88 27.90 1.91
N SER A 26 6.00 26.62 2.25
CA SER A 26 6.46 25.56 1.36
C SER A 26 5.49 24.38 1.39
N SER A 27 5.37 23.64 0.29
CA SER A 27 4.54 22.43 0.20
C SER A 27 5.30 21.13 0.48
N PHE A 28 6.63 21.21 0.62
CA PHE A 28 7.52 20.11 0.97
C PHE A 28 8.77 20.65 1.69
N LEU A 29 9.66 19.75 2.12
CA LEU A 29 10.95 20.10 2.73
C LEU A 29 12.04 20.09 1.65
N PRO A 30 12.36 21.24 1.01
CA PRO A 30 13.43 21.30 0.02
C PRO A 30 14.76 20.86 0.61
N PHE A 31 15.58 20.20 -0.21
CA PHE A 31 16.90 19.66 0.14
C PHE A 31 16.90 18.52 1.18
N LEU A 32 15.75 18.14 1.74
CA LEU A 32 15.63 16.89 2.50
C LEU A 32 15.75 15.72 1.52
N LEU A 33 16.78 14.91 1.70
CA LEU A 33 16.98 13.70 0.91
C LEU A 33 16.01 12.59 1.37
N PRO A 34 15.46 11.76 0.46
CA PRO A 34 14.53 10.70 0.80
C PRO A 34 14.99 9.80 1.95
N GLU A 35 16.22 9.30 1.92
CA GLU A 35 16.81 8.47 2.97
C GLU A 35 16.86 9.18 4.32
N SER A 36 17.16 10.49 4.33
CA SER A 36 17.14 11.28 5.56
C SER A 36 15.72 11.52 6.08
N ALA A 37 14.72 11.53 5.19
CA ALA A 37 13.32 11.58 5.58
C ALA A 37 12.89 10.24 6.21
N LEU A 38 13.30 9.11 5.63
CA LEU A 38 12.99 7.78 6.15
C LEU A 38 13.55 7.54 7.56
N ASP A 39 14.73 8.11 7.86
CA ASP A 39 15.36 8.07 9.18
C ASP A 39 14.68 8.97 10.24
N MET A 40 13.69 9.79 9.85
CA MET A 40 13.03 10.70 10.77
C MET A 40 12.13 9.94 11.76
N PRO A 41 12.24 10.16 13.08
CA PRO A 41 11.37 9.49 14.05
C PRO A 41 9.90 9.87 13.87
N VAL A 42 8.98 8.92 14.12
CA VAL A 42 7.51 9.14 14.12
C VAL A 42 7.13 10.41 14.89
N SER A 43 7.68 10.59 16.09
CA SER A 43 7.39 11.75 16.94
C SER A 43 7.72 13.08 16.27
N LYS A 44 8.84 13.16 15.54
CA LYS A 44 9.25 14.38 14.83
C LYS A 44 8.36 14.67 13.63
N VAL A 45 8.01 13.64 12.85
CA VAL A 45 7.09 13.77 11.70
C VAL A 45 5.73 14.27 12.18
N LEU A 46 5.23 13.73 13.29
CA LEU A 46 3.96 14.14 13.88
C LEU A 46 3.99 15.56 14.42
N LEU A 47 5.08 16.00 15.05
CA LEU A 47 5.23 17.39 15.47
C LEU A 47 5.15 18.35 14.27
N ILE A 48 5.86 18.05 13.17
CA ILE A 48 5.81 18.83 11.93
C ILE A 48 4.36 18.92 11.41
N PHE A 49 3.65 17.80 11.40
CA PHE A 49 2.27 17.74 10.94
C PHE A 49 1.27 18.43 11.87
N VAL A 50 1.46 18.35 13.20
CA VAL A 50 0.65 19.11 14.16
C VAL A 50 0.87 20.61 13.97
N SER A 51 2.11 21.06 13.75
CA SER A 51 2.41 22.46 13.44
C SER A 51 1.76 22.90 12.12
N ARG A 52 1.79 22.05 11.08
CA ARG A 52 1.26 22.38 9.75
C ARG A 52 -0.27 22.34 9.64
N LEU A 53 -0.88 21.30 10.19
CA LEU A 53 -2.31 20.98 9.98
C LEU A 53 -3.15 21.27 11.22
N GLY A 54 -2.53 21.46 12.38
CA GLY A 54 -3.23 21.61 13.65
C GLY A 54 -3.56 20.28 14.30
N LYS A 55 -3.62 20.29 15.63
CA LYS A 55 -3.78 19.09 16.46
C LYS A 55 -5.06 18.30 16.16
N GLY A 56 -6.19 18.97 15.92
CA GLY A 56 -7.47 18.31 15.67
C GLY A 56 -7.44 17.43 14.41
N ILE A 57 -6.92 17.98 13.30
CA ILE A 57 -6.79 17.23 12.03
C ILE A 57 -5.88 16.01 12.21
N ILE A 58 -4.78 16.12 12.96
CA ILE A 58 -3.89 14.98 13.20
C ILE A 58 -4.53 13.92 14.08
N GLN A 59 -5.31 14.31 15.08
CA GLN A 59 -6.07 13.35 15.89
C GLN A 59 -7.08 12.58 15.05
N ASP A 60 -7.82 13.27 14.19
CA ASP A 60 -8.77 12.63 13.28
C ASP A 60 -8.06 11.74 12.25
N ALA A 61 -6.90 12.17 11.74
CA ALA A 61 -6.14 11.41 10.76
C ALA A 61 -5.60 10.09 11.31
N LEU A 62 -5.19 10.08 12.59
CA LEU A 62 -4.63 8.91 13.29
C LEU A 62 -5.68 7.97 13.90
N ASP A 63 -6.98 8.29 13.78
CA ASP A 63 -8.05 7.36 14.10
C ASP A 63 -8.44 6.54 12.86
N PRO A 64 -8.16 5.22 12.81
CA PRO A 64 -8.49 4.40 11.65
C PRO A 64 -10.00 4.27 11.40
N ARG A 65 -10.85 4.64 12.37
CA ARG A 65 -12.31 4.66 12.21
C ARG A 65 -12.80 5.91 11.49
N GLN A 66 -11.97 6.94 11.42
CA GLN A 66 -12.28 8.19 10.72
C GLN A 66 -11.84 8.13 9.27
N ALA A 67 -12.52 8.89 8.42
CA ALA A 67 -12.14 9.07 7.03
C ALA A 67 -11.97 10.56 6.72
N ILE A 68 -10.74 10.95 6.44
CA ILE A 68 -10.49 12.29 5.88
C ILE A 68 -10.85 12.23 4.40
N PRO A 69 -11.77 13.10 3.92
CA PRO A 69 -12.21 13.06 2.53
C PRO A 69 -11.03 13.35 1.60
N SER A 70 -11.00 12.64 0.49
CA SER A 70 -10.06 12.94 -0.59
C SER A 70 -10.25 14.40 -1.07
N PRO A 71 -9.19 15.09 -1.51
CA PRO A 71 -9.29 16.38 -2.21
C PRO A 71 -10.24 16.34 -3.41
N LEU A 72 -10.53 15.14 -3.94
CA LEU A 72 -11.40 14.92 -5.09
C LEU A 72 -12.81 14.42 -4.72
N ALA A 73 -13.15 14.31 -3.43
CA ALA A 73 -14.39 13.68 -2.97
C ALA A 73 -15.67 14.34 -3.53
N GLY A 74 -15.62 15.62 -3.88
CA GLY A 74 -16.76 16.35 -4.49
C GLY A 74 -16.88 16.19 -6.01
N LEU A 75 -15.91 15.54 -6.68
CA LEU A 75 -15.91 15.42 -8.14
C LEU A 75 -16.75 14.23 -8.60
N ARG A 76 -17.56 14.44 -9.64
CA ARG A 76 -18.42 13.41 -10.26
C ARG A 76 -17.83 12.75 -11.49
N THR A 77 -16.65 13.19 -11.94
CA THR A 77 -16.04 12.71 -13.19
C THR A 77 -14.57 12.34 -12.95
N THR A 78 -14.04 11.47 -13.78
CA THR A 78 -12.64 11.01 -13.75
C THR A 78 -11.70 11.89 -14.59
N ASN A 79 -12.18 13.04 -15.10
CA ASN A 79 -11.37 13.91 -15.96
C ASN A 79 -10.11 14.46 -15.27
N TRP A 80 -10.08 14.53 -13.94
CA TRP A 80 -8.91 14.92 -13.16
C TRP A 80 -7.71 14.00 -13.40
N ILE A 81 -7.94 12.71 -13.72
CA ILE A 81 -6.87 11.73 -14.00
C ILE A 81 -6.04 12.18 -15.21
N LYS A 82 -6.66 12.83 -16.20
CA LYS A 82 -5.96 13.28 -17.43
C LYS A 82 -4.92 14.38 -17.18
N ARG A 83 -4.93 15.00 -15.99
CA ARG A 83 -4.07 16.14 -15.63
C ARG A 83 -3.31 15.89 -14.32
N THR A 84 -3.42 14.69 -13.75
CA THR A 84 -2.80 14.40 -12.45
C THR A 84 -1.29 14.20 -12.64
N ASN A 85 -0.49 14.97 -11.93
CA ASN A 85 0.93 14.69 -11.74
C ASN A 85 1.11 13.75 -10.55
N MET A 86 1.72 12.61 -10.81
CA MET A 86 1.75 11.50 -9.85
C MET A 86 3.17 11.09 -9.52
N VAL A 87 3.39 10.68 -8.27
CA VAL A 87 4.58 9.96 -7.84
C VAL A 87 4.19 8.51 -7.50
N GLY A 88 4.85 7.56 -8.14
CA GLY A 88 4.73 6.14 -7.81
C GLY A 88 5.64 5.81 -6.63
N ILE A 89 5.09 5.17 -5.59
CA ILE A 89 5.83 4.76 -4.39
C ILE A 89 5.77 3.25 -4.26
N ASN A 90 6.95 2.60 -4.37
CA ASN A 90 7.12 1.20 -4.01
C ASN A 90 7.30 1.07 -2.50
N VAL A 91 6.24 0.66 -1.81
CA VAL A 91 6.25 0.52 -0.35
C VAL A 91 7.33 -0.46 0.12
N ARG A 92 7.63 -1.51 -0.66
CA ARG A 92 8.73 -2.45 -0.35
C ARG A 92 10.09 -1.78 -0.33
N THR A 93 10.34 -0.85 -1.25
CA THR A 93 11.62 -0.11 -1.31
C THR A 93 11.80 0.80 -0.08
N ILE A 94 10.70 1.38 0.40
CA ILE A 94 10.70 2.21 1.61
C ILE A 94 10.23 1.43 2.85
N GLN A 95 10.16 0.10 2.76
CA GLN A 95 9.86 -0.88 3.80
C GLN A 95 8.43 -0.91 4.37
N ASN A 96 7.80 0.21 4.71
CA ASN A 96 6.49 0.19 5.38
C ASN A 96 5.58 1.38 5.01
N PHE A 97 4.30 1.30 5.39
CA PHE A 97 3.34 2.34 5.08
C PHE A 97 3.64 3.69 5.74
N TRP A 98 4.14 3.71 6.97
CA TRP A 98 4.49 4.97 7.63
C TRP A 98 5.58 5.73 6.87
N ASN A 99 6.53 5.00 6.28
CA ASN A 99 7.57 5.59 5.46
C ASN A 99 7.04 6.28 4.19
N VAL A 100 5.82 5.97 3.73
CA VAL A 100 5.14 6.75 2.66
C VAL A 100 4.98 8.21 3.11
N ILE A 101 4.51 8.42 4.35
CA ILE A 101 4.35 9.76 4.93
C ILE A 101 5.69 10.48 4.99
N LYS A 102 6.72 9.82 5.54
CA LYS A 102 8.07 10.38 5.60
C LYS A 102 8.59 10.78 4.22
N TYR A 103 8.45 9.89 3.24
CA TYR A 103 8.87 10.12 1.86
C TYR A 103 8.15 11.32 1.24
N THR A 104 6.84 11.48 1.46
CA THR A 104 6.07 12.59 0.90
C THR A 104 6.49 13.98 1.38
N LEU A 105 7.23 14.09 2.49
CA LEU A 105 7.86 15.35 2.90
C LEU A 105 8.93 15.84 1.90
N THR A 106 9.44 14.96 1.03
CA THR A 106 10.43 15.29 0.00
C THR A 106 9.80 15.57 -1.38
N VAL A 107 8.49 15.39 -1.50
CA VAL A 107 7.78 15.48 -2.78
C VAL A 107 7.02 16.81 -2.86
N PRO A 108 7.25 17.66 -3.89
CA PRO A 108 6.48 18.90 -4.02
C PRO A 108 5.00 18.66 -4.30
N GLU A 109 4.17 19.65 -4.02
CA GLU A 109 2.75 19.66 -4.41
C GLU A 109 2.56 19.57 -5.94
N ALA A 110 3.57 19.93 -6.74
CA ALA A 110 3.54 19.72 -8.18
C ALA A 110 3.32 18.24 -8.57
N GLN A 111 3.60 17.29 -7.66
CA GLN A 111 3.18 15.89 -7.72
C GLN A 111 2.13 15.63 -6.62
N GLN A 112 0.92 16.17 -6.83
CA GLN A 112 -0.18 16.12 -5.86
C GLN A 112 -0.83 14.74 -5.69
N SER A 113 -0.50 13.75 -6.53
CA SER A 113 -1.03 12.39 -6.42
C SER A 113 0.05 11.39 -6.01
N VAL A 114 -0.23 10.59 -5.00
CA VAL A 114 0.55 9.42 -4.62
C VAL A 114 -0.08 8.18 -5.23
N HIS A 115 0.71 7.35 -5.91
CA HIS A 115 0.29 6.04 -6.39
C HIS A 115 1.07 4.97 -5.67
N LEU A 116 0.37 4.20 -4.85
CA LEU A 116 0.95 3.05 -4.19
C LEU A 116 1.08 1.94 -5.23
N LEU A 117 2.33 1.54 -5.50
CA LEU A 117 2.63 0.31 -6.24
C LEU A 117 2.07 -0.88 -5.45
N PRO A 118 1.92 -2.07 -6.06
CA PRO A 118 1.03 -3.09 -5.51
C PRO A 118 1.39 -3.46 -4.07
N ILE A 119 0.36 -3.50 -3.24
CA ILE A 119 0.48 -3.66 -1.79
C ILE A 119 -0.04 -5.01 -1.28
N TRP A 120 -0.40 -5.89 -2.20
CA TRP A 120 -1.04 -7.17 -1.91
C TRP A 120 -0.02 -8.25 -1.51
N GLU A 121 -0.49 -9.26 -0.79
CA GLU A 121 0.30 -10.44 -0.45
C GLU A 121 0.87 -11.10 -1.72
N PRO A 122 2.20 -11.25 -1.84
CA PRO A 122 2.83 -11.79 -3.04
C PRO A 122 2.75 -13.32 -3.07
N GLY A 123 2.66 -13.88 -4.28
CA GLY A 123 2.68 -15.31 -4.55
C GLY A 123 4.08 -15.93 -4.53
N VAL A 124 4.18 -17.14 -5.08
CA VAL A 124 5.33 -18.05 -4.89
C VAL A 124 6.64 -17.52 -5.47
N VAL A 125 6.59 -16.57 -6.40
CA VAL A 125 7.79 -15.90 -6.96
C VAL A 125 8.12 -14.56 -6.31
N ALA A 126 7.47 -14.23 -5.18
CA ALA A 126 7.63 -12.99 -4.40
C ALA A 126 7.38 -11.68 -5.20
N SER A 127 6.84 -11.78 -6.42
CA SER A 127 6.46 -10.63 -7.23
C SER A 127 5.21 -9.98 -6.66
N LEU A 128 5.27 -8.66 -6.39
CA LEU A 128 4.10 -7.87 -5.98
C LEU A 128 3.01 -7.83 -7.05
N TYR A 129 3.34 -8.15 -8.31
CA TYR A 129 2.38 -8.24 -9.41
C TYR A 129 1.75 -9.64 -9.54
N GLY A 130 2.29 -10.66 -8.87
CA GLY A 130 1.67 -11.98 -8.77
C GLY A 130 1.02 -12.14 -7.42
N MET A 131 -0.13 -11.50 -7.18
CA MET A 131 -0.79 -11.55 -5.87
C MET A 131 -1.32 -12.95 -5.54
N ALA A 132 -1.12 -13.40 -4.30
CA ALA A 132 -1.64 -14.65 -3.75
C ALA A 132 -3.05 -14.48 -3.17
N SER A 133 -3.34 -13.31 -2.60
CA SER A 133 -4.62 -12.95 -1.99
C SER A 133 -4.85 -11.44 -2.10
N TRP A 134 -6.07 -11.00 -1.79
CA TRP A 134 -6.40 -9.57 -1.65
C TRP A 134 -6.03 -9.01 -0.27
N ASN A 135 -5.34 -9.79 0.57
CA ASN A 135 -4.84 -9.27 1.84
C ASN A 135 -3.70 -8.28 1.57
N ILE A 136 -3.60 -7.27 2.42
CA ILE A 136 -2.48 -6.34 2.40
C ILE A 136 -1.24 -7.09 2.91
N ASN A 137 -0.11 -6.93 2.23
CA ASN A 137 1.11 -7.63 2.61
C ASN A 137 1.58 -7.17 4.01
N PRO A 138 1.69 -8.07 5.00
CA PRO A 138 2.12 -7.72 6.35
C PRO A 138 3.54 -7.17 6.43
N GLU A 139 4.37 -7.37 5.39
CA GLU A 139 5.72 -6.77 5.32
C GLU A 139 5.68 -5.23 5.43
N PHE A 140 4.56 -4.60 5.08
CA PHE A 140 4.40 -3.14 5.11
C PHE A 140 4.01 -2.57 6.48
N PHE A 141 3.96 -3.41 7.51
CA PHE A 141 3.69 -2.99 8.88
C PHE A 141 4.86 -2.17 9.46
N SER A 142 4.56 -1.00 10.01
CA SER A 142 5.51 -0.16 10.73
C SER A 142 5.47 -0.46 12.22
N GLN A 143 6.51 -1.15 12.71
CA GLN A 143 6.71 -1.38 14.14
C GLN A 143 6.86 -0.06 14.91
N GLU A 144 7.59 0.91 14.36
CA GLU A 144 7.82 2.23 14.96
C GLU A 144 6.50 2.99 15.20
N LEU A 145 5.57 2.92 14.23
CA LEU A 145 4.26 3.57 14.36
C LEU A 145 3.39 2.89 15.42
N TYR A 146 3.43 1.55 15.49
CA TYR A 146 2.72 0.77 16.50
C TYR A 146 3.23 1.07 17.92
N GLU A 147 4.55 1.22 18.10
CA GLU A 147 5.14 1.60 19.39
C GLU A 147 4.70 2.99 19.84
N ALA A 148 4.52 3.92 18.91
CA ALA A 148 3.97 5.25 19.21
C ALA A 148 2.45 5.22 19.46
N TYR A 149 1.71 4.34 18.77
CA TYR A 149 0.26 4.23 18.82
C TYR A 149 -0.19 2.76 18.78
N ALA A 150 -0.32 2.15 19.95
CA ALA A 150 -0.61 0.72 20.09
C ALA A 150 -1.95 0.27 19.46
N HIS A 151 -2.89 1.20 19.18
CA HIS A 151 -4.13 0.84 18.48
C HIS A 151 -3.96 0.65 16.97
N LEU A 152 -2.82 1.03 16.40
CA LEU A 152 -2.42 0.83 14.99
C LEU A 152 -1.66 -0.50 14.82
N ASP A 153 -2.26 -1.56 15.36
CA ASP A 153 -1.75 -2.94 15.53
C ASP A 153 -1.90 -3.84 14.29
N THR A 154 -2.44 -3.32 13.19
CA THR A 154 -2.65 -4.06 11.93
C THR A 154 -2.22 -3.22 10.74
N VAL A 155 -1.81 -3.89 9.67
CA VAL A 155 -1.31 -3.23 8.47
C VAL A 155 -2.41 -2.39 7.78
N GLU A 156 -3.66 -2.84 7.85
CA GLU A 156 -4.84 -2.15 7.32
C GLU A 156 -5.12 -0.86 8.08
N LYS A 157 -5.05 -0.88 9.42
CA LYS A 157 -5.19 0.34 10.24
C LYS A 157 -4.09 1.34 9.93
N GLN A 158 -2.86 0.88 9.73
CA GLN A 158 -1.74 1.75 9.35
C GLN A 158 -1.91 2.34 7.95
N LEU A 159 -2.28 1.54 6.95
CA LEU A 159 -2.60 2.04 5.62
C LEU A 159 -3.73 3.08 5.69
N LYS A 160 -4.77 2.82 6.47
CA LYS A 160 -5.91 3.74 6.64
C LYS A 160 -5.48 5.11 7.17
N VAL A 161 -4.66 5.17 8.22
CA VAL A 161 -4.20 6.46 8.76
C VAL A 161 -3.20 7.16 7.84
N VAL A 162 -2.39 6.40 7.09
CA VAL A 162 -1.51 6.96 6.07
C VAL A 162 -2.33 7.63 4.96
N VAL A 163 -3.39 6.98 4.47
CA VAL A 163 -4.30 7.58 3.49
C VAL A 163 -4.98 8.83 4.06
N ASN A 164 -5.44 8.79 5.31
CA ASN A 164 -6.02 9.97 5.97
C ASN A 164 -5.03 11.14 6.03
N LEU A 165 -3.77 10.90 6.43
CA LEU A 165 -2.72 11.94 6.48
C LEU A 165 -2.38 12.47 5.08
N LEU A 166 -2.32 11.61 4.06
CA LEU A 166 -2.13 12.05 2.68
C LEU A 166 -3.28 12.96 2.23
N HIS A 167 -4.53 12.59 2.52
CA HIS A 167 -5.68 13.45 2.23
C HIS A 167 -5.64 14.77 3.02
N ALA A 168 -5.25 14.73 4.29
CA ALA A 168 -5.12 15.93 5.14
C ALA A 168 -4.06 16.91 4.61
N THR A 169 -3.03 16.41 3.93
CA THR A 169 -2.01 17.23 3.25
C THR A 169 -2.42 17.67 1.85
N GLY A 170 -3.66 17.42 1.43
CA GLY A 170 -4.17 17.80 0.11
C GLY A 170 -3.76 16.85 -1.02
N ARG A 171 -3.20 15.68 -0.71
CA ARG A 171 -2.79 14.70 -1.72
C ARG A 171 -3.92 13.74 -2.06
N THR A 172 -3.92 13.27 -3.30
CA THR A 172 -4.78 12.18 -3.75
C THR A 172 -4.03 10.86 -3.70
N VAL A 173 -4.72 9.75 -3.43
CA VAL A 173 -4.11 8.43 -3.35
C VAL A 173 -4.74 7.50 -4.38
N GLY A 174 -3.90 6.89 -5.23
CA GLY A 174 -4.23 5.77 -6.09
C GLY A 174 -3.49 4.50 -5.64
N MET A 175 -3.98 3.35 -6.06
CA MET A 175 -3.28 2.06 -5.88
C MET A 175 -3.34 1.25 -7.16
N ASP A 176 -2.37 0.35 -7.33
CA ASP A 176 -2.44 -0.65 -8.39
C ASP A 176 -3.52 -1.70 -8.11
N VAL A 177 -4.46 -1.81 -9.06
CA VAL A 177 -5.43 -2.89 -9.15
C VAL A 177 -4.93 -3.85 -10.21
N ILE A 178 -4.56 -5.06 -9.80
CA ILE A 178 -3.95 -6.05 -10.69
C ILE A 178 -5.02 -7.04 -11.16
N PRO A 179 -5.33 -7.11 -12.47
CA PRO A 179 -6.34 -8.02 -13.00
C PRO A 179 -5.80 -9.42 -13.32
N HIS A 180 -4.69 -9.81 -12.70
CA HIS A 180 -4.07 -11.14 -12.80
C HIS A 180 -3.50 -11.55 -11.44
N THR A 181 -3.16 -12.82 -11.29
CA THR A 181 -2.86 -13.42 -9.98
C THR A 181 -1.80 -14.51 -10.10
N ASP A 182 -1.18 -14.89 -8.99
CA ASP A 182 -0.28 -16.05 -8.94
C ASP A 182 -1.04 -17.35 -9.22
N ARG A 183 -0.37 -18.31 -9.86
CA ARG A 183 -0.94 -19.63 -10.21
C ARG A 183 -1.42 -20.46 -9.01
N TYR A 184 -0.98 -20.13 -7.80
CA TYR A 184 -1.40 -20.80 -6.56
C TYR A 184 -2.21 -19.90 -5.63
N SER A 185 -2.73 -18.79 -6.16
CA SER A 185 -3.54 -17.88 -5.37
C SER A 185 -4.87 -18.49 -4.93
N GLU A 186 -5.45 -17.89 -3.90
CA GLU A 186 -6.76 -18.29 -3.38
C GLU A 186 -7.83 -18.29 -4.48
N ILE A 187 -7.82 -17.29 -5.37
CA ILE A 187 -8.81 -17.20 -6.45
C ILE A 187 -8.63 -18.29 -7.52
N VAL A 188 -7.38 -18.71 -7.82
CA VAL A 188 -7.12 -19.80 -8.77
C VAL A 188 -7.65 -21.13 -8.26
N LEU A 189 -7.42 -21.41 -6.98
CA LEU A 189 -7.87 -22.67 -6.36
C LEU A 189 -9.36 -22.66 -6.00
N GLY A 190 -9.88 -21.50 -5.56
CA GLY A 190 -11.28 -21.35 -5.18
C GLY A 190 -12.23 -21.20 -6.37
N ASN A 191 -11.75 -20.74 -7.52
CA ASN A 191 -12.56 -20.58 -8.73
C ASN A 191 -11.83 -21.07 -9.99
N PRO A 192 -11.50 -22.39 -10.11
CA PRO A 192 -10.75 -22.89 -11.25
C PRO A 192 -11.38 -22.59 -12.61
N ARG A 193 -12.71 -22.53 -12.69
CA ARG A 193 -13.47 -22.16 -13.90
C ARG A 193 -13.13 -20.78 -14.51
N HIS A 194 -12.49 -19.88 -13.75
CA HIS A 194 -12.08 -18.56 -14.26
C HIS A 194 -10.76 -18.61 -15.03
N PHE A 195 -10.10 -19.77 -15.10
CA PHE A 195 -8.76 -19.93 -15.65
C PHE A 195 -8.72 -21.03 -16.70
N GLU A 196 -7.81 -20.87 -17.65
CA GLU A 196 -7.41 -21.96 -18.55
C GLU A 196 -6.40 -22.85 -17.84
N TRP A 197 -6.59 -24.16 -17.95
CA TRP A 197 -5.73 -25.15 -17.31
C TRP A 197 -4.96 -25.95 -18.35
N LEU A 198 -3.76 -26.39 -17.93
CA LEU A 198 -2.92 -27.31 -18.69
C LEU A 198 -2.43 -28.41 -17.77
N GLN A 199 -2.45 -29.66 -18.26
CA GLN A 199 -1.68 -30.74 -17.65
C GLN A 199 -0.36 -30.83 -18.38
N ARG A 200 0.71 -30.98 -17.60
CA ARG A 200 2.06 -31.22 -18.12
C ARG A 200 2.65 -32.48 -17.52
N ARG A 201 3.50 -33.13 -18.30
CA ARG A 201 4.45 -34.14 -17.82
C ARG A 201 5.83 -33.64 -18.24
N ASP A 202 6.68 -33.36 -17.25
CA ASP A 202 7.96 -32.69 -17.45
C ASP A 202 7.81 -31.37 -18.22
N ASP A 203 8.41 -31.28 -19.40
CA ASP A 203 8.39 -30.13 -20.31
C ASP A 203 7.28 -30.20 -21.37
N LYS A 204 6.46 -31.26 -21.39
CA LYS A 204 5.42 -31.47 -22.40
C LYS A 204 4.03 -31.19 -21.86
N ILE A 205 3.27 -30.37 -22.57
CA ILE A 205 1.83 -30.22 -22.36
C ILE A 205 1.14 -31.49 -22.88
N THR A 206 0.40 -32.17 -22.02
CA THR A 206 -0.31 -33.41 -22.34
C THR A 206 -1.81 -33.23 -22.48
N ASN A 207 -2.37 -32.14 -21.95
CA ASN A 207 -3.79 -31.82 -22.02
C ASN A 207 -3.99 -30.31 -21.81
N HIS A 208 -4.93 -29.72 -22.54
CA HIS A 208 -5.28 -28.29 -22.48
C HIS A 208 -6.74 -28.08 -22.94
N ARG A 209 -7.61 -29.07 -22.65
CA ARG A 209 -9.04 -28.97 -22.98
C ARG A 209 -9.69 -27.81 -22.22
N ALA A 210 -10.65 -27.14 -22.87
CA ALA A 210 -11.34 -25.98 -22.30
C ALA A 210 -12.02 -26.27 -20.94
N ASN A 211 -12.51 -27.49 -20.74
CA ASN A 211 -13.21 -27.89 -19.51
C ASN A 211 -12.31 -28.59 -18.48
N LEU A 212 -10.98 -28.47 -18.61
CA LEU A 212 -10.04 -29.10 -17.68
C LEU A 212 -10.18 -28.58 -16.24
N HIS A 213 -10.75 -27.39 -16.04
CA HIS A 213 -11.09 -26.85 -14.72
C HIS A 213 -12.01 -27.78 -13.91
N GLU A 214 -12.90 -28.56 -14.54
CA GLU A 214 -13.79 -29.50 -13.85
C GLU A 214 -13.00 -30.63 -13.14
N GLU A 215 -11.89 -31.08 -13.73
CA GLU A 215 -11.00 -32.07 -13.09
C GLU A 215 -10.25 -31.45 -11.90
N VAL A 216 -9.88 -30.18 -12.04
CA VAL A 216 -9.19 -29.43 -10.98
C VAL A 216 -10.13 -29.17 -9.81
N GLU A 217 -11.36 -28.75 -10.06
CA GLU A 217 -12.40 -28.56 -9.02
C GLU A 217 -12.61 -29.85 -8.22
N LYS A 218 -12.73 -31.00 -8.90
CA LYS A 218 -12.82 -32.31 -8.25
C LYS A 218 -11.58 -32.63 -7.41
N ALA A 219 -10.39 -32.31 -7.89
CA ALA A 219 -9.15 -32.55 -7.15
C ALA A 219 -9.05 -31.67 -5.89
N VAL A 220 -9.37 -30.38 -6.00
CA VAL A 220 -9.40 -29.44 -4.88
C VAL A 220 -10.44 -29.87 -3.85
N PHE A 221 -11.65 -30.23 -4.29
CA PHE A 221 -12.71 -30.68 -3.39
C PHE A 221 -12.38 -32.02 -2.71
N GLY A 222 -11.76 -32.95 -3.44
CA GLY A 222 -11.26 -34.21 -2.89
C GLY A 222 -10.21 -33.98 -1.80
N PHE A 223 -9.29 -33.04 -2.00
CA PHE A 223 -8.31 -32.62 -0.99
C PHE A 223 -9.00 -32.04 0.25
N LEU A 224 -9.94 -31.12 0.07
CA LEU A 224 -10.68 -30.49 1.17
C LEU A 224 -11.50 -31.51 1.98
N LYS A 225 -12.13 -32.49 1.34
CA LYS A 225 -12.80 -33.59 2.05
C LYS A 225 -11.86 -34.42 2.93
N ALA A 226 -10.61 -34.59 2.50
CA ALA A 226 -9.63 -35.37 3.22
C ALA A 226 -8.96 -34.58 4.37
N GLN A 227 -8.73 -33.28 4.18
CA GLN A 227 -7.95 -32.46 5.12
C GLN A 227 -8.81 -31.51 5.97
N GLY A 228 -10.05 -31.25 5.55
CA GLY A 228 -10.89 -30.21 6.12
C GLY A 228 -10.53 -28.81 5.59
N PRO A 229 -11.34 -27.78 5.94
CA PRO A 229 -11.04 -26.40 5.62
C PRO A 229 -9.92 -25.86 6.50
N ALA A 230 -9.19 -24.87 6.00
CA ALA A 230 -8.10 -24.22 6.74
C ALA A 230 -8.58 -23.34 7.91
N LYS A 231 -9.88 -23.01 7.97
CA LYS A 231 -10.49 -22.24 9.04
C LYS A 231 -11.48 -23.10 9.81
N ASP A 232 -11.32 -23.14 11.13
CA ASP A 232 -12.23 -23.85 12.02
C ASP A 232 -13.66 -23.29 11.93
N GLY A 233 -14.64 -24.18 12.02
CA GLY A 233 -16.06 -23.82 12.04
C GLY A 233 -16.66 -23.43 10.68
N ILE A 234 -15.92 -23.64 9.59
CA ILE A 234 -16.47 -23.55 8.23
C ILE A 234 -16.79 -24.97 7.75
N ASP A 235 -18.03 -25.21 7.36
CA ASP A 235 -18.39 -26.48 6.73
C ASP A 235 -18.03 -26.47 5.24
N LEU A 236 -17.69 -27.64 4.71
CA LEU A 236 -17.53 -27.81 3.27
C LEU A 236 -18.90 -27.68 2.58
N PRO A 237 -18.97 -27.07 1.39
CA PRO A 237 -20.17 -27.11 0.57
C PRO A 237 -20.64 -28.56 0.36
N ALA A 238 -21.96 -28.77 0.40
CA ALA A 238 -22.55 -30.09 0.22
C ALA A 238 -22.29 -30.67 -1.19
N ASP A 239 -22.13 -29.78 -2.16
CA ASP A 239 -21.88 -30.03 -3.58
C ASP A 239 -20.70 -29.18 -4.10
N ALA A 240 -20.02 -29.73 -5.11
CA ALA A 240 -18.94 -29.08 -5.86
C ALA A 240 -19.26 -29.11 -7.35
#